data_AF-A0A2V9BX38-F1
#
_entry.id   AF-A0A2V9BX38-F1
#
_cell.length_a   1.000
_cell.length_b   1.000
_cell.length_c   1.000
_cell.angle_alpha   90.00
_cell.angle_beta   90.00
_cell.angle_gamma   90.00
#
_symmetry.space_group_name_H-M   'P 1'
#
loop_
_entity.id
_entity.type
_entity.pdbx_description
1 polymer ?
#
loop_
_entity_poly.entity_id
_entity_poly.type
_entity_poly.pdbx_seq_one_letter_code
_entity_poly.pdbx_strand_id
1 'polypeptide(L)'
;GASGRTWRRKQDRAGAALASNAISGDHRRYLALGGRGFLLGDGRLNYRRELIVEGYYTVHFWRGLFGSLVLQHINNPGYNRDRGP
;
A
#
# COMPACT_ATOMS: atom_id res chain seq x y z
N GLY A 1 14.53 -6.43 -1.29
CA GLY A 1 15.24 -5.18 -1.56
C GLY A 1 16.65 -5.45 -2.07
N ALA A 2 17.32 -4.45 -2.63
CA ALA A 2 18.67 -4.51 -3.19
C ALA A 2 19.58 -3.41 -2.63
N SER A 3 20.89 -3.67 -2.59
CA SER A 3 21.92 -2.70 -2.18
C SER A 3 22.53 -2.01 -3.38
N GLY A 4 22.70 -0.68 -3.29
CA GLY A 4 23.28 0.11 -4.37
C GLY A 4 24.76 -0.07 -4.64
N ARG A 5 25.43 -0.95 -3.87
CA ARG A 5 26.79 -1.40 -4.19
C ARG A 5 26.87 -1.98 -5.60
N THR A 6 25.80 -2.59 -6.12
CA THR A 6 25.77 -3.16 -7.48
C THR A 6 25.71 -2.12 -8.60
N TRP A 7 25.27 -0.88 -8.33
CA TRP A 7 25.25 0.24 -9.29
C TRP A 7 26.11 1.43 -8.84
N ARG A 8 27.20 1.16 -8.10
CA ARG A 8 28.21 2.14 -7.65
C ARG A 8 27.68 3.24 -6.71
N ARG A 9 26.53 3.02 -6.07
CA ARG A 9 25.97 3.90 -5.02
C ARG A 9 25.95 3.16 -3.68
N LYS A 10 27.11 3.09 -3.03
CA LYS A 10 27.38 2.17 -1.90
C LYS A 10 26.39 2.27 -0.72
N GLN A 11 25.78 3.44 -0.51
CA GLN A 11 24.89 3.72 0.60
C GLN A 11 23.40 3.73 0.18
N ASP A 12 23.12 3.64 -1.12
CA ASP A 12 21.75 3.67 -1.61
C ASP A 12 21.09 2.29 -1.45
N ARG A 13 19.76 2.29 -1.36
CA ARG A 13 18.93 1.09 -1.22
C ARG A 13 17.74 1.20 -2.15
N ALA A 14 17.30 0.07 -2.69
CA ALA A 14 16.07 -0.03 -3.45
C ALA A 14 15.25 -1.21 -2.96
N GLY A 15 13.96 -1.18 -3.18
CA GLY A 15 13.11 -2.33 -2.88
C GLY A 15 11.74 -2.21 -3.49
N ALA A 16 11.02 -3.32 -3.42
CA ALA A 16 9.61 -3.39 -3.75
C ALA A 16 8.93 -4.33 -2.76
N ALA A 17 7.65 -4.08 -2.53
CA ALA A 17 6.80 -4.84 -1.64
C ALA A 17 5.41 -5.03 -2.27
N LEU A 18 4.77 -6.14 -1.89
CA LEU A 18 3.39 -6.42 -2.25
C LEU A 18 2.63 -6.76 -0.97
N ALA A 19 1.53 -6.06 -0.74
CA ALA A 19 0.63 -6.31 0.37
C ALA A 19 -0.77 -6.60 -0.16
N SER A 20 -1.43 -7.61 0.40
CA SER A 20 -2.80 -7.93 0.05
C SER A 20 -3.66 -7.99 1.30
N ASN A 21 -4.55 -7.02 1.44
CA ASN A 21 -5.36 -6.81 2.63
C ASN A 21 -6.79 -7.32 2.42
N ALA A 22 -7.43 -7.73 3.52
CA ALA A 22 -8.83 -8.15 3.56
C ALA A 22 -9.48 -7.61 4.83
N ILE A 23 -10.82 -7.51 4.79
CA ILE A 23 -11.63 -7.30 6.00
C ILE A 23 -12.42 -8.56 6.34
N SER A 24 -12.71 -8.72 7.62
CA SER A 24 -13.47 -9.87 8.11
C SER A 24 -14.86 -9.96 7.47
N GLY A 25 -15.41 -11.18 7.42
CA GLY A 25 -16.77 -11.43 6.97
C GLY A 25 -17.80 -10.61 7.73
N ASP A 26 -17.66 -10.54 9.05
CA ASP A 26 -18.59 -9.83 9.92
C ASP A 26 -18.57 -8.33 9.70
N HIS A 27 -17.39 -7.72 9.49
CA HIS A 27 -17.30 -6.30 9.19
C HIS A 27 -17.94 -5.99 7.82
N ARG A 28 -17.75 -6.85 6.80
CA ARG A 28 -18.46 -6.70 5.52
C ARG A 28 -19.98 -6.75 5.68
N ARG A 29 -20.48 -7.66 6.50
CA ARG A 29 -21.92 -7.77 6.79
C ARG A 29 -22.42 -6.55 7.55
N TYR A 30 -21.68 -6.09 8.54
CA TYR A 30 -21.99 -4.88 9.30
C TYR A 30 -22.13 -3.65 8.38
N LEU A 31 -21.18 -3.45 7.47
CA LEU A 31 -21.26 -2.36 6.48
C LEU A 31 -22.47 -2.54 5.55
N ALA A 32 -22.75 -3.75 5.08
CA ALA A 32 -23.91 -4.03 4.23
C ALA A 32 -25.26 -3.75 4.93
N LEU A 33 -25.30 -3.81 6.26
CA LEU A 33 -26.47 -3.46 7.09
C LEU A 33 -26.53 -1.95 7.43
N GLY A 34 -25.70 -1.11 6.82
CA GLY A 34 -25.65 0.34 7.04
C GLY A 34 -24.74 0.76 8.20
N GLY A 35 -23.94 -0.18 8.74
CA GLY A 35 -22.93 0.11 9.75
C GLY A 35 -21.82 1.03 9.24
N ARG A 36 -21.16 1.74 10.16
CA ARG A 36 -20.04 2.64 9.87
C ARG A 36 -18.86 2.33 10.78
N GLY A 37 -17.74 1.95 10.18
CA GLY A 37 -16.45 1.81 10.86
C GLY A 37 -15.66 3.12 10.85
N PHE A 38 -14.44 3.07 11.38
CA PHE A 38 -13.56 4.25 11.46
C PHE A 38 -13.18 4.81 10.07
N LEU A 39 -12.92 3.93 9.10
CA LEU A 39 -12.49 4.30 7.74
C LEU A 39 -13.57 4.05 6.67
N LEU A 40 -14.60 3.25 6.95
CA LEU A 40 -15.55 2.74 5.97
C LEU A 40 -16.98 2.94 6.45
N GLY A 41 -17.89 3.36 5.56
CA GLY A 41 -19.29 3.60 5.92
C GLY A 41 -20.22 3.79 4.73
N ASP A 42 -19.80 3.37 3.55
CA ASP A 42 -20.49 3.50 2.26
C ASP A 42 -21.47 2.35 1.98
N GLY A 43 -21.69 1.47 2.95
CA GLY A 43 -22.66 0.40 2.84
C GLY A 43 -22.08 -0.89 2.25
N ARG A 44 -22.89 -1.59 1.45
CA ARG A 44 -22.51 -2.89 0.87
C ARG A 44 -21.42 -2.72 -0.18
N LEU A 45 -20.22 -3.22 0.12
CA LEU A 45 -19.07 -3.16 -0.77
C LEU A 45 -19.22 -4.11 -1.97
N ASN A 46 -18.81 -3.66 -3.16
CA ASN A 46 -18.44 -4.55 -4.26
C ASN A 46 -17.07 -5.18 -3.93
N TYR A 47 -17.12 -6.17 -3.02
CA TYR A 47 -15.95 -6.60 -2.28
C TYR A 47 -14.86 -7.23 -3.15
N ARG A 48 -13.63 -6.77 -2.95
CA ARG A 48 -12.39 -7.43 -3.42
C ARG A 48 -11.26 -7.15 -2.43
N ARG A 49 -10.27 -8.02 -2.37
CA ARG A 49 -9.06 -7.73 -1.58
C ARG A 49 -8.40 -6.46 -2.11
N GLU A 50 -7.93 -5.64 -1.19
CA GLU A 50 -7.09 -4.51 -1.52
C GLU A 50 -5.69 -5.06 -1.82
N LEU A 51 -5.08 -4.58 -2.91
CA LEU A 51 -3.74 -4.97 -3.30
C LEU A 51 -2.89 -3.71 -3.43
N ILE A 52 -1.79 -3.67 -2.71
CA ILE A 52 -0.84 -2.57 -2.72
C ILE A 52 0.47 -3.10 -3.27
N VAL A 53 0.99 -2.41 -4.29
CA VAL A 53 2.34 -2.60 -4.79
C VAL A 53 3.12 -1.34 -4.51
N GLU A 54 4.26 -1.50 -3.85
CA GLU A 54 5.15 -0.42 -3.48
C GLU A 54 6.53 -0.68 -4.12
N GLY A 55 7.14 0.38 -4.61
CA GLY A 55 8.56 0.43 -4.94
C GLY A 55 9.20 1.64 -4.29
N TYR A 56 10.40 1.48 -3.75
CA TYR A 56 11.13 2.59 -3.15
C TYR A 56 12.60 2.62 -3.59
N TYR A 57 13.16 3.83 -3.53
CA TYR A 57 14.58 4.07 -3.66
C TYR A 57 15.03 5.09 -2.62
N THR A 58 16.03 4.72 -1.82
CA THR A 58 16.69 5.59 -0.85
C THR A 58 18.04 6.02 -1.40
N VAL A 59 18.22 7.33 -1.51
CA VAL A 59 19.44 7.99 -1.96
C VAL A 59 20.19 8.59 -0.77
N HIS A 60 21.49 8.33 -0.65
CA HIS A 60 22.35 9.04 0.27
C HIS A 60 22.83 10.35 -0.38
N PHE A 61 22.55 11.47 0.27
CA PHE A 61 22.96 12.79 -0.22
C PHE A 61 24.30 13.21 0.36
N TRP A 62 24.37 13.33 1.68
CA TRP A 62 25.56 13.77 2.40
C TRP A 62 25.54 13.24 3.84
N ARG A 63 26.63 13.32 4.58
CA ARG A 63 26.86 12.69 5.90
C ARG A 63 25.59 12.54 6.76
N GLY A 64 25.04 11.33 6.79
CA GLY A 64 23.87 10.99 7.63
C GLY A 64 22.51 11.44 7.08
N LEU A 65 22.48 12.17 5.96
CA LEU A 65 21.30 12.63 5.25
C LEU A 65 20.95 11.70 4.09
N PHE A 66 19.75 11.12 4.17
CA PHE A 66 19.17 10.25 3.16
C PHE A 66 17.80 10.77 2.75
N GLY A 67 17.47 10.67 1.47
CA GLY A 67 16.12 10.89 0.96
C GLY A 67 15.57 9.61 0.38
N SER A 68 14.24 9.48 0.39
CA SER A 68 13.57 8.34 -0.23
C SER A 68 12.45 8.81 -1.14
N LEU A 69 12.36 8.17 -2.30
CA LEU A 69 11.20 8.22 -3.16
C LEU A 69 10.47 6.89 -3.06
N VAL A 70 9.16 6.95 -2.84
CA VAL A 70 8.28 5.78 -2.78
C VAL A 70 7.18 5.98 -3.79
N LEU A 71 7.00 4.99 -4.67
CA LEU A 71 5.88 4.90 -5.59
C LEU A 71 4.99 3.76 -5.09
N GLN A 72 3.72 4.08 -4.84
CA GLN A 72 2.73 3.13 -4.38
C GLN A 72 1.54 3.12 -5.34
N HIS A 73 1.10 1.92 -5.71
CA HIS A 73 -0.10 1.69 -6.48
C HIS A 73 -1.06 0.84 -5.67
N ILE A 74 -2.32 1.28 -5.54
CA ILE A 74 -3.36 0.65 -4.72
C ILE A 74 -4.53 0.27 -5.61
N ASN A 75 -4.90 -1.01 -5.59
CA ASN A 75 -6.07 -1.55 -6.28
C ASN A 75 -7.18 -1.90 -5.29
N ASN A 76 -8.42 -1.57 -5.64
CA ASN A 76 -9.62 -1.69 -4.79
C ASN A 76 -9.44 -1.07 -3.39
N PRO A 77 -9.09 0.23 -3.26
CA PRO A 77 -8.92 0.91 -1.98
C PRO A 77 -10.10 0.69 -1.03
N GLY A 78 -9.80 0.32 0.21
CA GLY A 78 -10.81 0.00 1.22
C GLY A 78 -11.74 -1.15 0.80
N TYR A 79 -11.16 -2.14 0.11
CA TYR A 79 -11.77 -3.41 -0.26
C TYR A 79 -12.97 -3.32 -1.21
N ASN A 80 -13.11 -2.19 -1.91
CA ASN A 80 -14.20 -1.95 -2.84
C ASN A 80 -13.64 -1.77 -4.26
N ARG A 81 -14.12 -2.58 -5.21
CA ARG A 81 -13.74 -2.49 -6.63
C ARG A 81 -14.07 -1.14 -7.25
N ASP A 82 -15.04 -0.43 -6.70
CA ASP A 82 -15.52 0.82 -7.27
C ASP A 82 -14.57 2.01 -6.98
N ARG A 83 -13.50 1.80 -6.19
CA ARG A 83 -12.60 2.88 -5.71
C ARG A 83 -11.17 2.87 -6.28
N GLY A 84 -10.78 1.82 -7.00
CA GLY A 84 -9.43 1.75 -7.56
C GLY A 84 -9.31 2.55 -8.85
N PRO A 85 -8.17 2.42 -9.55
CA PRO A 85 -8.32 2.11 -10.95
C PRO A 85 -9.11 0.80 -11.13
#